data_AF-A0AA39TT30-F1
#
_entry.id   AF-A0AA39TT30-F1
#
_cell.length_a   1.000
_cell.length_b   1.000
_cell.length_c   1.000
_cell.angle_alpha   90.00
_cell.angle_beta   90.00
_cell.angle_gamma   90.00
#
_symmetry.space_group_name_H-M   'P 1'
#
loop_
_entity.id
_entity.type
_entity.pdbx_description
1 polymer ?
#
loop_
_entity_poly.entity_id
_entity_poly.type
_entity_poly.pdbx_seq_one_letter_code
_entity_poly.pdbx_strand_id
1 'polypeptide(L)'
;MREKALKRPIMKKKSFLDDDKEWVHKDYSRFKKKILRSSINDKVHEMPENMRKLIDSMNGNNIMIVIQKNLFFTDTNEHYHRMSIPEKQIRSADFLTQEEKEWVNNEGGEMTPLFIQPSLAVSELVFKRWTMAKSDSNKCSYVYVLTCGWNDVISANHLKQGDKVQLWSFRINHQLCLALARVAANHHHHDS
;
A
#
# COMPACT_ATOMS: atom_id res chain seq x y z
N MET A 1 -45.99 -8.70 -16.75
CA MET A 1 -44.55 -8.86 -16.43
C MET A 1 -44.00 -7.47 -16.15
N ARG A 2 -43.44 -7.22 -14.96
CA ARG A 2 -42.90 -5.90 -14.57
C ARG A 2 -41.52 -6.08 -13.96
N GLU A 3 -40.56 -5.30 -14.46
CA GLU A 3 -39.16 -5.24 -14.05
C GLU A 3 -38.99 -4.97 -12.55
N LYS A 4 -38.01 -5.64 -11.93
CA LYS A 4 -37.54 -5.34 -10.58
C LYS A 4 -36.31 -4.43 -10.70
N ALA A 5 -36.47 -3.17 -10.30
CA ALA A 5 -35.35 -2.28 -10.04
C ALA A 5 -34.55 -2.77 -8.81
N LEU A 6 -33.25 -3.03 -8.98
CA LEU A 6 -32.33 -3.28 -7.88
C LEU A 6 -32.11 -1.99 -7.08
N LYS A 7 -32.71 -1.91 -5.88
CA LYS A 7 -32.34 -0.92 -4.87
C LYS A 7 -31.01 -1.35 -4.23
N ARG A 8 -29.95 -0.54 -4.41
CA ARG A 8 -28.68 -0.68 -3.68
C ARG A 8 -28.90 -0.27 -2.21
N PRO A 9 -28.48 -1.04 -1.19
CA PRO A 9 -28.62 -0.60 0.19
C PRO A 9 -27.54 0.41 0.54
N ILE A 10 -27.97 1.63 0.91
CA ILE A 10 -27.16 2.66 1.53
C ILE A 10 -26.86 2.20 2.97
N MET A 11 -25.60 1.99 3.32
CA MET A 11 -25.20 1.70 4.70
C MET A 11 -25.36 2.95 5.56
N LYS A 12 -26.49 3.06 6.27
CA LYS A 12 -26.67 4.04 7.34
C LYS A 12 -25.88 3.56 8.56
N LYS A 13 -24.89 4.35 9.01
CA LYS A 13 -24.24 4.17 10.30
C LYS A 13 -25.28 4.46 11.40
N LYS A 14 -25.79 3.43 12.06
CA LYS A 14 -26.62 3.56 13.27
C LYS A 14 -25.78 3.13 14.47
N SER A 15 -25.63 4.04 15.43
CA SER A 15 -25.01 3.84 16.74
C SER A 15 -25.95 3.05 17.64
N PHE A 16 -25.62 1.81 18.00
CA PHE A 16 -26.26 1.04 19.08
C PHE A 16 -25.25 0.16 19.81
N LEU A 17 -25.54 -0.10 21.08
CA LEU A 17 -24.64 -0.41 22.19
C LEU A 17 -24.05 -1.85 22.18
N ASP A 18 -22.73 -1.88 22.34
CA ASP A 18 -21.82 -2.79 23.06
C ASP A 18 -21.77 -4.34 23.02
N ASP A 19 -22.72 -5.13 22.49
CA ASP A 19 -22.56 -6.61 22.53
C ASP A 19 -22.25 -7.34 21.19
N ASP A 20 -22.32 -6.66 20.04
CA ASP A 20 -22.07 -7.25 18.71
C ASP A 20 -20.60 -7.17 18.21
N LYS A 21 -19.69 -6.64 19.03
CA LYS A 21 -18.31 -6.34 18.61
C LYS A 21 -17.47 -7.60 18.34
N GLU A 22 -17.66 -8.70 19.06
CA GLU A 22 -16.83 -9.90 18.87
C GLU A 22 -17.10 -10.63 17.55
N TRP A 23 -18.37 -10.78 17.16
CA TRP A 23 -18.74 -11.54 15.95
C TRP A 23 -18.28 -10.81 14.68
N VAL A 24 -18.51 -9.50 14.61
CA VAL A 24 -18.05 -8.65 13.51
C VAL A 24 -16.52 -8.59 13.46
N HIS A 25 -15.83 -8.57 14.61
CA HIS A 25 -14.37 -8.56 14.66
C HIS A 25 -13.75 -9.89 14.22
N LYS A 26 -14.38 -11.03 14.51
CA LYS A 26 -13.90 -12.37 14.11
C LYS A 26 -14.03 -12.58 12.60
N ASP A 27 -15.13 -12.14 12.00
CA ASP A 27 -15.35 -12.23 10.56
C ASP A 27 -14.52 -11.20 9.78
N TYR A 28 -14.38 -9.98 10.30
CA TYR A 28 -13.44 -9.00 9.76
C TYR A 28 -11.98 -9.49 9.83
N SER A 29 -11.58 -10.14 10.93
CA SER A 29 -10.26 -10.73 11.09
C SER A 29 -10.00 -11.88 10.11
N ARG A 30 -10.99 -12.76 9.91
CA ARG A 30 -10.93 -13.83 8.89
C ARG A 30 -10.85 -13.27 7.48
N PHE A 31 -11.67 -12.28 7.16
CA PHE A 31 -11.65 -11.57 5.87
C PHE A 31 -10.29 -10.91 5.63
N LYS A 32 -9.75 -10.20 6.62
CA LYS A 32 -8.43 -9.57 6.56
C LYS A 32 -7.30 -10.59 6.36
N LYS A 33 -7.35 -11.74 7.05
CA LYS A 33 -6.40 -12.85 6.83
C LYS A 33 -6.52 -13.45 5.43
N LYS A 34 -7.72 -13.57 4.89
CA LYS A 34 -7.97 -14.07 3.53
C LYS A 34 -7.42 -13.11 2.48
N ILE A 35 -7.69 -11.81 2.60
CA ILE A 35 -7.11 -10.78 1.72
C ILE A 35 -5.59 -10.75 1.84
N LEU A 36 -5.04 -10.84 3.05
CA LEU A 36 -3.59 -10.91 3.27
C LEU A 36 -2.94 -12.07 2.50
N ARG A 37 -3.49 -13.29 2.62
CA ARG A 37 -2.97 -14.47 1.92
C ARG A 37 -3.11 -14.35 0.40
N SER A 38 -4.25 -13.85 -0.08
CA SER A 38 -4.44 -13.58 -1.52
C SER A 38 -3.40 -12.59 -2.02
N SER A 39 -3.21 -11.46 -1.32
CA SER A 39 -2.29 -10.40 -1.74
C SER A 39 -0.83 -10.85 -1.81
N ILE A 40 -0.42 -11.83 -1.00
CA ILE A 40 0.94 -12.41 -1.02
C ILE A 40 1.08 -13.42 -2.18
N ASN A 41 0.07 -14.25 -2.40
CA ASN A 41 0.10 -15.29 -3.43
C ASN A 41 -0.28 -14.80 -4.82
N ASP A 42 -0.82 -13.59 -4.94
CA ASP A 42 -1.13 -12.95 -6.22
C ASP A 42 0.14 -12.88 -7.08
N LYS A 43 0.01 -13.27 -8.36
CA LYS A 43 1.06 -13.12 -9.36
C LYS A 43 1.53 -11.66 -9.37
N VAL A 44 2.84 -11.48 -9.25
CA VAL A 44 3.49 -10.18 -9.40
C VAL A 44 3.55 -9.86 -10.89
N HIS A 45 3.00 -8.71 -11.27
CA HIS A 45 3.15 -8.18 -12.62
C HIS A 45 4.50 -7.50 -12.75
N GLU A 46 5.09 -7.52 -13.94
CA GLU A 46 6.31 -6.78 -14.20
C GLU A 46 6.08 -5.27 -14.05
N MET A 47 7.13 -4.56 -13.63
CA MET A 47 7.14 -3.10 -13.58
C MET A 47 6.85 -2.53 -14.98
N PRO A 48 6.05 -1.46 -15.11
CA PRO A 48 5.85 -0.77 -16.38
C PRO A 48 7.18 -0.37 -17.04
N GLU A 49 7.30 -0.60 -18.35
CA GLU A 49 8.55 -0.39 -19.10
C GLU A 49 9.04 1.06 -19.02
N ASN A 50 8.12 2.03 -19.06
CA ASN A 50 8.43 3.45 -18.94
C ASN A 50 9.04 3.81 -17.57
N MET A 51 8.56 3.18 -16.49
CA MET A 51 9.12 3.35 -15.16
C MET A 51 10.50 2.70 -15.06
N ARG A 52 10.68 1.50 -15.64
CA ARG A 52 11.99 0.85 -15.71
C ARG A 52 13.01 1.72 -16.45
N LYS A 53 12.66 2.23 -17.65
CA LYS A 53 13.52 3.14 -18.42
C LYS A 53 13.90 4.39 -17.63
N LEU A 54 12.96 4.96 -16.86
CA LEU A 54 13.25 6.10 -16.00
C LEU A 54 14.27 5.75 -14.91
N ILE A 55 14.09 4.63 -14.21
CA ILE A 55 15.04 4.14 -13.20
C ILE A 55 16.42 3.91 -13.83
N ASP A 56 16.47 3.26 -14.98
CA ASP A 56 17.73 3.00 -15.70
C ASP A 56 18.42 4.33 -16.09
N SER A 57 17.66 5.34 -16.54
CA SER A 57 18.19 6.67 -16.88
C SER A 57 18.75 7.45 -15.68
N MET A 58 18.29 7.11 -14.46
CA MET A 58 18.81 7.64 -13.20
C MET A 58 19.99 6.81 -12.66
N ASN A 59 20.51 5.87 -13.46
CA ASN A 59 21.54 4.92 -13.07
C ASN A 59 21.11 4.04 -11.87
N GLY A 60 19.79 3.81 -11.76
CA GLY A 60 19.16 3.05 -10.70
C GLY A 60 19.40 1.56 -10.85
N ASN A 61 19.66 0.88 -9.73
CA ASN A 61 19.93 -0.55 -9.68
C ASN A 61 19.24 -1.22 -8.49
N ASN A 62 19.49 -2.52 -8.28
CA ASN A 62 18.93 -3.33 -7.19
C ASN A 62 17.41 -3.15 -7.03
N ILE A 63 16.68 -3.32 -8.14
CA ILE A 63 15.23 -3.12 -8.20
C ILE A 63 14.52 -4.32 -7.57
N MET A 64 13.75 -4.09 -6.50
CA MET A 64 13.02 -5.15 -5.78
C MET A 64 11.56 -4.77 -5.57
N ILE A 65 10.65 -5.74 -5.58
CA ILE A 65 9.26 -5.50 -5.21
C ILE A 65 9.11 -5.49 -3.68
N VAL A 66 8.63 -4.38 -3.13
CA VAL A 66 8.34 -4.27 -1.69
C VAL A 66 7.00 -4.90 -1.39
N ILE A 67 5.93 -4.46 -2.04
CA ILE A 67 4.56 -4.94 -1.79
C ILE A 67 3.69 -4.79 -3.03
N GLN A 68 2.76 -5.72 -3.25
CA GLN A 68 1.60 -5.56 -4.14
C GLN A 68 0.34 -5.67 -3.29
N LYS A 69 -0.51 -4.64 -3.32
CA LYS A 69 -1.77 -4.58 -2.56
C LYS A 69 -2.80 -3.71 -3.26
N ASN A 70 -4.06 -3.90 -2.88
CA ASN A 70 -5.09 -2.90 -3.16
C ASN A 70 -4.98 -1.77 -2.14
N LEU A 71 -5.18 -0.53 -2.59
CA LEU A 71 -5.30 0.62 -1.70
C LEU A 71 -6.57 0.49 -0.85
N PHE A 72 -6.42 0.55 0.48
CA PHE A 72 -7.54 0.54 1.40
C PHE A 72 -8.06 1.96 1.65
N PHE A 73 -9.25 2.07 2.24
CA PHE A 73 -9.82 3.36 2.65
C PHE A 73 -8.82 4.21 3.44
N THR A 74 -8.07 3.61 4.37
CA THR A 74 -7.08 4.33 5.16
C THR A 74 -5.90 4.84 4.36
N ASP A 75 -5.61 4.21 3.21
CA ASP A 75 -4.54 4.64 2.32
C ASP A 75 -4.99 5.79 1.42
N THR A 76 -6.29 5.99 1.17
CA THR A 76 -6.79 7.01 0.24
C THR A 76 -7.60 8.11 0.90
N ASN A 77 -7.75 8.06 2.22
CA ASN A 77 -8.47 9.08 2.97
C ASN A 77 -7.52 10.24 3.28
N GLU A 78 -7.94 11.43 2.87
CA GLU A 78 -7.14 12.65 2.97
C GLU A 78 -6.72 12.95 4.40
N HIS A 79 -7.51 12.59 5.43
CA HIS A 79 -7.17 12.85 6.83
C HIS A 79 -6.08 11.95 7.40
N TYR A 80 -5.84 10.76 6.82
CA TYR A 80 -4.79 9.86 7.32
C TYR A 80 -3.42 10.13 6.69
N HIS A 81 -3.38 10.84 5.55
CA HIS A 81 -2.18 11.31 4.87
C HIS A 81 -1.08 10.25 4.63
N ARG A 82 -1.45 8.96 4.51
CA ARG A 82 -0.46 7.87 4.46
C ARG A 82 -0.83 6.71 3.57
N MET A 83 0.17 6.08 2.96
CA MET A 83 0.08 4.70 2.46
C MET A 83 0.70 3.74 3.48
N SER A 84 -0.04 2.71 3.87
CA SER A 84 0.48 1.64 4.72
C SER A 84 1.15 0.51 3.95
N ILE A 85 2.28 0.05 4.47
CA ILE A 85 3.05 -1.11 4.00
C ILE A 85 3.20 -2.05 5.22
N PRO A 86 2.22 -2.94 5.46
CA PRO A 86 2.29 -3.85 6.59
C PRO A 86 3.48 -4.80 6.43
N GLU A 87 4.32 -4.93 7.46
CA GLU A 87 5.57 -5.71 7.36
C GLU A 87 5.32 -7.17 6.97
N LYS A 88 4.18 -7.73 7.41
CA LYS A 88 3.73 -9.10 7.07
C LYS A 88 3.30 -9.28 5.61
N GLN A 89 3.22 -8.20 4.83
CA GLN A 89 2.86 -8.21 3.40
C GLN A 89 4.05 -7.92 2.48
N ILE A 90 5.23 -7.65 3.06
CA ILE A 90 6.43 -7.38 2.29
C ILE A 90 6.87 -8.65 1.60
N ARG A 91 7.16 -8.54 0.29
CA ARG A 91 7.63 -9.65 -0.54
C ARG A 91 9.14 -9.79 -0.47
N SER A 92 9.87 -8.69 -0.55
CA SER A 92 11.34 -8.67 -0.46
C SER A 92 11.77 -8.06 0.87
N ALA A 93 12.21 -8.90 1.82
CA ALA A 93 12.64 -8.44 3.14
C ALA A 93 13.96 -7.63 3.11
N ASP A 94 14.71 -7.70 2.01
CA ASP A 94 16.04 -7.11 1.86
C ASP A 94 16.03 -5.76 1.14
N PHE A 95 14.84 -5.16 0.96
CA PHE A 95 14.71 -3.85 0.33
C PHE A 95 15.38 -2.71 1.12
N LEU A 96 15.57 -2.90 2.43
CA LEU A 96 16.33 -2.00 3.32
C LEU A 96 17.64 -2.66 3.73
N THR A 97 18.71 -1.86 3.78
CA THR A 97 19.97 -2.28 4.43
C THR A 97 19.77 -2.45 5.93
N GLN A 98 20.72 -3.11 6.60
CA GLN A 98 20.67 -3.27 8.05
C GLN A 98 20.66 -1.91 8.78
N GLU A 99 21.50 -0.98 8.33
CA GLU A 99 21.57 0.38 8.87
C GLU A 99 20.25 1.14 8.67
N GLU A 100 19.64 1.07 7.49
CA GLU A 100 18.35 1.71 7.22
C GLU A 100 17.23 1.12 8.06
N LYS A 101 17.23 -0.21 8.27
CA LYS A 101 16.29 -0.89 9.16
C LYS A 101 16.45 -0.39 10.59
N GLU A 102 17.67 -0.33 11.10
CA GLU A 102 17.96 0.17 12.45
C GLU A 102 17.52 1.63 12.58
N TRP A 103 17.81 2.47 11.58
CA TRP A 103 17.43 3.87 11.56
C TRP A 103 15.92 4.06 11.71
N VAL A 104 15.11 3.44 10.83
CA VAL A 104 13.64 3.59 10.90
C VAL A 104 13.00 2.85 12.07
N ASN A 105 13.74 1.99 12.76
CA ASN A 105 13.28 1.34 14.00
C ASN A 105 13.44 2.23 15.23
N ASN A 106 14.33 3.23 15.16
CA ASN A 106 14.51 4.19 16.24
C ASN A 106 13.31 5.12 16.34
N GLU A 107 13.03 5.58 17.56
CA GLU A 107 11.97 6.56 17.78
C GLU A 107 12.27 7.86 17.01
N GLY A 108 11.32 8.31 16.20
CA GLY A 108 11.52 9.47 15.31
C GLY A 108 12.39 9.19 14.09
N GLY A 109 12.78 7.94 13.82
CA GLY A 109 13.53 7.55 12.63
C GLY A 109 12.71 7.71 11.35
N GLU A 110 13.10 8.67 10.53
CA GLU A 110 12.47 8.97 9.24
C GLU A 110 13.53 9.04 8.13
N MET A 111 13.15 8.61 6.93
CA MET A 111 13.93 8.76 5.71
C MET A 111 13.10 9.48 4.67
N THR A 112 13.75 10.18 3.74
CA THR A 112 13.09 10.89 2.64
C THR A 112 13.60 10.36 1.30
N PRO A 113 13.22 9.12 0.91
CA PRO A 113 13.66 8.56 -0.37
C PRO A 113 13.05 9.33 -1.55
N LEU A 114 13.83 9.41 -2.63
CA LEU A 114 13.29 9.77 -3.95
C LEU A 114 12.16 8.80 -4.29
N PHE A 115 11.04 9.34 -4.77
CA PHE A 115 9.82 8.62 -5.05
C PHE A 115 9.36 8.87 -6.49
N ILE A 116 9.33 7.83 -7.30
CA ILE A 116 8.73 7.85 -8.64
C ILE A 116 7.24 7.52 -8.53
N GLN A 117 6.39 8.47 -8.91
CA GLN A 117 4.94 8.32 -8.92
C GLN A 117 4.46 7.46 -10.11
N PRO A 118 3.20 6.98 -10.10
CA PRO A 118 2.62 6.28 -11.24
C PRO A 118 2.67 7.06 -12.56
N SER A 119 2.57 8.39 -12.50
CA SER A 119 2.68 9.32 -13.63
C SER A 119 4.11 9.53 -14.14
N LEU A 120 5.10 8.89 -13.50
CA LEU A 120 6.54 9.13 -13.67
C LEU A 120 7.04 10.48 -13.13
N ALA A 121 6.17 11.27 -12.50
CA ALA A 121 6.63 12.43 -11.74
C ALA A 121 7.54 11.97 -10.59
N VAL A 122 8.59 12.74 -10.32
CA VAL A 122 9.52 12.49 -9.23
C VAL A 122 9.18 13.44 -8.09
N SER A 123 9.08 12.89 -6.88
CA SER A 123 8.85 13.63 -5.66
C SER A 123 9.66 13.01 -4.52
N GLU A 124 9.58 13.61 -3.34
CA GLU A 124 10.10 13.05 -2.11
C GLU A 124 8.93 12.76 -1.17
N LEU A 125 8.98 11.62 -0.46
CA LEU A 125 8.00 11.27 0.57
C LEU A 125 8.73 10.90 1.85
N VAL A 126 8.08 11.09 2.99
CA VAL A 126 8.60 10.58 4.26
C VAL A 126 8.28 9.09 4.38
N PHE A 127 9.31 8.29 4.62
CA PHE A 127 9.25 6.87 4.91
C PHE A 127 9.67 6.61 6.35
N LYS A 128 8.81 5.94 7.13
CA LYS A 128 9.09 5.57 8.52
C LYS A 128 8.37 4.30 8.94
N ARG A 129 8.77 3.71 10.06
CA ARG A 129 8.12 2.53 10.65
C ARG A 129 7.29 2.93 11.87
N TRP A 130 6.09 2.37 11.98
CA TRP A 130 5.21 2.51 13.13
C TRP A 130 5.03 1.19 13.86
N THR A 131 5.03 1.27 15.19
CA THR A 131 4.67 0.17 16.08
C THR A 131 3.19 0.32 16.47
N MET A 132 2.35 -0.58 15.97
CA MET A 132 0.94 -0.65 16.31
C MET A 132 0.76 -1.63 17.47
N ALA A 133 0.68 -1.11 18.69
CA ALA A 133 0.28 -1.89 19.86
C ALA A 133 -1.17 -2.34 19.71
N LYS A 134 -1.47 -3.57 20.14
CA LYS A 134 -2.85 -4.03 20.25
C LYS A 134 -3.30 -3.82 21.69
N SER A 135 -4.43 -3.14 21.86
CA SER A 135 -5.04 -2.74 23.14
C SER A 135 -5.01 -3.84 24.20
N ASP A 136 -5.20 -5.10 23.78
CA ASP A 136 -5.48 -6.21 24.72
C ASP A 136 -4.45 -7.35 24.62
N SER A 137 -3.24 -7.08 24.09
CA SER A 137 -2.18 -8.09 24.05
C SER A 137 -0.78 -7.48 24.02
N ASN A 138 0.20 -8.15 24.62
CA ASN A 138 1.65 -7.86 24.44
C ASN A 138 2.15 -8.05 22.99
N LYS A 139 1.26 -8.14 22.00
CA LYS A 139 1.60 -8.32 20.59
C LYS A 139 1.55 -6.97 19.87
N CYS A 140 2.70 -6.57 19.35
CA CYS A 140 2.80 -5.46 18.40
C CYS A 140 2.64 -5.96 16.96
N SER A 141 2.19 -5.07 16.09
CA SER A 141 2.35 -5.23 14.64
C SER A 141 3.07 -4.02 14.08
N TYR A 142 3.93 -4.27 13.11
CA TYR A 142 4.77 -3.24 12.52
C TYR A 142 4.29 -2.92 11.11
N VAL A 143 4.30 -1.63 10.81
CA VAL A 143 3.82 -1.09 9.53
C VAL A 143 4.79 0.00 9.11
N TYR A 144 5.35 -0.10 7.92
CA TYR A 144 6.00 1.04 7.29
C TYR A 144 4.94 1.94 6.67
N VAL A 145 5.19 3.24 6.64
CA VAL A 145 4.28 4.22 6.05
C VAL A 145 5.03 5.15 5.12
N LEU A 146 4.39 5.48 3.99
CA LEU A 146 4.72 6.66 3.19
C LEU A 146 3.76 7.76 3.59
N THR A 147 4.28 8.90 4.00
CA THR A 147 3.52 10.06 4.48
C THR A 147 4.14 11.35 3.94
N CYS A 148 3.54 12.50 4.25
CA CYS A 148 4.03 13.84 3.88
C CYS A 148 4.24 13.95 2.35
N GLY A 149 3.16 14.29 1.63
CA GLY A 149 3.11 14.32 0.16
C GLY A 149 2.30 13.17 -0.46
N TRP A 150 1.89 12.18 0.34
CA TRP A 150 1.10 11.05 -0.16
C TRP A 150 -0.27 11.46 -0.75
N ASN A 151 -0.95 12.46 -0.18
CA ASN A 151 -2.21 12.96 -0.74
C ASN A 151 -2.00 13.62 -2.11
N ASP A 152 -0.85 14.27 -2.31
CA ASP A 152 -0.50 14.86 -3.61
C ASP A 152 -0.28 13.76 -4.64
N VAL A 153 0.38 12.67 -4.25
CA VAL A 153 0.50 11.46 -5.09
C VAL A 153 -0.88 10.90 -5.44
N ILE A 154 -1.81 10.80 -4.49
CA ILE A 154 -3.18 10.34 -4.77
C ILE A 154 -3.87 11.23 -5.80
N SER A 155 -3.88 12.53 -5.55
CA SER A 155 -4.62 13.50 -6.38
C SER A 155 -4.04 13.58 -7.79
N ALA A 156 -2.71 13.69 -7.92
CA ALA A 156 -2.01 13.80 -9.20
C ALA A 156 -2.10 12.54 -10.06
N ASN A 157 -2.33 11.37 -9.45
CA ASN A 157 -2.37 10.09 -10.16
C ASN A 157 -3.78 9.47 -10.21
N HIS A 158 -4.80 10.19 -9.70
CA HIS A 158 -6.19 9.75 -9.61
C HIS A 158 -6.34 8.37 -8.94
N LEU A 159 -5.53 8.10 -7.90
CA LEU A 159 -5.59 6.85 -7.16
C LEU A 159 -6.85 6.79 -6.31
N LYS A 160 -7.49 5.63 -6.27
CA LYS A 160 -8.73 5.42 -5.50
C LYS A 160 -8.70 4.11 -4.73
N GLN A 161 -9.56 4.04 -3.71
CA GLN A 161 -9.74 2.82 -2.95
C GLN A 161 -10.04 1.65 -3.88
N GLY A 162 -9.34 0.53 -3.68
CA GLY A 162 -9.47 -0.68 -4.49
C GLY A 162 -8.49 -0.76 -5.67
N ASP A 163 -7.85 0.34 -6.07
CA ASP A 163 -6.79 0.28 -7.08
C ASP A 163 -5.66 -0.61 -6.60
N LYS A 164 -5.22 -1.52 -7.48
CA LYS A 164 -4.09 -2.40 -7.20
C LYS A 164 -2.80 -1.68 -7.58
N VAL A 165 -1.89 -1.59 -6.61
CA VAL A 165 -0.59 -0.93 -6.78
C VAL A 165 0.54 -1.87 -6.38
N GLN A 166 1.72 -1.59 -6.91
CA GLN A 166 2.98 -2.17 -6.52
C GLN A 166 3.93 -1.07 -6.06
N LEU A 167 4.54 -1.26 -4.90
CA LEU A 167 5.67 -0.45 -4.46
C LEU A 167 6.95 -1.23 -4.74
N TRP A 168 7.90 -0.57 -5.38
CA TRP A 168 9.22 -1.06 -5.71
C TRP A 168 10.27 -0.24 -4.97
N SER A 169 11.37 -0.88 -4.58
CA SER A 169 12.58 -0.22 -4.13
C SER A 169 13.64 -0.32 -5.21
N PHE A 170 14.54 0.65 -5.26
CA PHE A 170 15.74 0.63 -6.07
C PHE A 170 16.80 1.51 -5.42
N ARG A 171 18.00 1.55 -6.00
CA ARG A 171 19.15 2.26 -5.45
C ARG A 171 19.75 3.21 -6.47
N ILE A 172 19.99 4.45 -6.06
CA ILE A 172 20.85 5.41 -6.75
C ILE A 172 21.99 5.74 -5.79
N ASN A 173 23.24 5.54 -6.20
CA ASN A 173 24.42 5.79 -5.34
C ASN A 173 24.28 5.16 -3.93
N HIS A 174 23.79 3.92 -3.87
CA HIS A 174 23.49 3.15 -2.64
C HIS A 174 22.33 3.67 -1.78
N GLN A 175 21.77 4.85 -2.07
CA GLN A 175 20.62 5.40 -1.33
C GLN A 175 19.32 4.73 -1.74
N LEU A 176 18.42 4.52 -0.77
CA LEU A 176 17.08 3.99 -1.03
C LEU A 176 16.26 4.96 -1.88
N CYS A 177 15.67 4.44 -2.94
CA CYS A 177 14.63 5.11 -3.72
C CYS A 177 13.43 4.18 -3.84
N LEU A 178 12.25 4.77 -4.08
CA LEU A 178 10.99 4.06 -4.16
C LEU A 178 10.23 4.42 -5.44
N ALA A 179 9.46 3.48 -5.98
CA ALA A 179 8.63 3.71 -7.15
C ALA A 179 7.27 3.04 -6.98
N LEU A 180 6.19 3.74 -7.31
CA LEU A 180 4.82 3.22 -7.22
C LEU A 180 4.24 3.01 -8.61
N ALA A 181 3.93 1.76 -8.95
CA ALA A 181 3.26 1.40 -10.19
C ALA A 181 1.79 1.03 -9.93
N ARG A 182 0.89 1.42 -10.83
CA ARG A 182 -0.48 0.89 -10.88
C ARG A 182 -0.49 -0.41 -11.66
N VAL A 183 -1.10 -1.45 -11.12
CA VAL A 183 -1.30 -2.72 -11.83
C VAL A 183 -2.57 -2.59 -12.66
N ALA A 184 -2.46 -2.66 -13.98
CA ALA A 184 -3.62 -2.68 -14.86
C ALA A 184 -4.50 -3.89 -14.50
N ALA A 185 -5.81 -3.67 -14.33
CA ALA A 185 -6.74 -4.80 -14.30
C ALA A 185 -6.74 -5.40 -15.70
N ASN A 186 -6.32 -6.67 -15.85
CA ASN A 186 -6.48 -7.39 -17.11
C ASN A 186 -7.94 -7.27 -17.55
N HIS A 187 -8.21 -6.40 -18.52
CA HIS A 187 -9.47 -6.42 -19.22
C HIS A 187 -9.40 -7.69 -20.05
N HIS A 188 -10.08 -8.75 -19.60
CA HIS A 188 -10.50 -9.78 -20.53
C HIS A 188 -11.40 -9.08 -21.54
N HIS A 189 -10.82 -8.75 -22.69
CA HIS A 189 -11.54 -8.40 -23.89
C HIS A 189 -12.40 -9.61 -24.22
N HIS A 190 -13.66 -9.58 -23.80
CA HIS A 190 -14.66 -10.47 -24.36
C HIS A 190 -15.31 -9.69 -25.49
N ASP A 191 -14.61 -9.64 -26.62
CA ASP A 191 -15.23 -9.37 -27.91
C ASP A 191 -15.77 -10.71 -28.41
N SER A 192 -17.09 -10.80 -28.49
CA SER A 192 -17.87 -11.67 -29.37
C SER A 192 -19.26 -11.07 -29.52
#